data_AF-G8BRZ6-F1
#
_entry.id   AF-G8BRZ6-F1
#
_cell.length_a   1.000
_cell.length_b   1.000
_cell.length_c   1.000
_cell.angle_alpha   90.00
_cell.angle_beta   90.00
_cell.angle_gamma   90.00
#
_symmetry.space_group_name_H-M   'P 1'
#
loop_
_entity.id
_entity.type
_entity.pdbx_description
1 polymer ?
#
loop_
_entity_poly.entity_id
_entity_poly.type
_entity_poly.pdbx_seq_one_letter_code
_entity_poly.pdbx_strand_id
1 'polypeptide(L)'
;MSEDLRSQLYVQCLNREFDAALENFKSIPVNEMDYSLLKLYMNNSCQWGHFPSIQYIWYKYVMRNQALLIEPSLLCDMANMCVAENQSFMPNQIYMYYKKYYYKDQLSQSLPNNSQIEYELLKAKVESFAKTSKVGTLFQEKWYLFVKEMDNYLSPQVIFKVRDFPLLTESLRDLNIADLKQLLFTNGNIDIKNNSTPALLLNMSLLQPNEIFDDQIKFQLFKRFKEEFPALSLTDSVKILHHKFKDNMYLIQQLKMHAPSDDWVKIINE
;
A
#
# COMPACT_ATOMS: atom_id res chain seq x y z
N MET A 1 14.72 31.48 19.42
CA MET A 1 13.93 30.67 20.36
C MET A 1 14.57 30.70 21.74
N SER A 2 13.80 30.96 22.80
CA SER A 2 14.29 30.93 24.19
C SER A 2 14.43 29.49 24.70
N GLU A 3 15.31 29.28 25.69
CA GLU A 3 15.50 27.98 26.35
C GLU A 3 14.24 27.47 27.06
N ASP A 4 13.45 28.38 27.65
CA ASP A 4 12.19 28.04 28.31
C ASP A 4 11.16 27.50 27.31
N LEU A 5 11.01 28.16 26.16
CA LEU A 5 10.09 27.72 25.11
C LEU A 5 10.55 26.38 24.51
N ARG A 6 11.86 26.21 24.31
CA ARG A 6 12.44 24.95 23.83
C ARG A 6 12.10 23.81 24.79
N SER A 7 12.35 24.00 26.08
CA SER A 7 12.10 23.00 27.13
C SER A 7 10.62 22.66 27.23
N GLN A 8 9.75 23.66 27.17
CA GLN A 8 8.30 23.47 27.13
C GLN A 8 7.87 22.60 25.94
N LEU A 9 8.37 22.91 24.73
CA LEU A 9 8.04 22.14 23.52
C LEU A 9 8.51 20.68 23.61
N TYR A 10 9.69 20.42 24.17
CA TYR A 10 10.15 19.05 24.42
C TYR A 10 9.17 18.30 25.33
N VAL A 11 8.74 18.91 26.43
CA VAL A 11 7.77 18.31 27.36
C VAL A 11 6.44 18.05 26.66
N GLN A 12 5.93 19.02 25.88
CA GLN A 12 4.68 18.84 25.12
C GLN A 12 4.77 17.68 24.12
N CYS A 13 5.91 17.54 23.42
CA CYS A 13 6.15 16.43 22.49
C CYS A 13 6.18 15.07 23.20
N LEU A 14 6.72 15.00 24.42
CA LEU A 14 6.82 13.77 25.21
C LEU A 14 5.48 13.41 25.88
N ASN A 15 4.72 14.41 26.30
CA ASN A 15 3.38 14.25 26.90
C ASN A 15 2.25 14.08 25.87
N ARG A 16 2.58 14.10 24.57
CA ARG A 16 1.61 13.96 23.44
C ARG A 16 0.62 15.12 23.33
N GLU A 17 1.03 16.30 23.79
CA GLU A 17 0.24 17.55 23.68
C GLU A 17 0.43 18.17 22.29
N PHE A 18 0.19 17.40 21.23
CA PHE A 18 0.58 17.76 19.85
C PHE A 18 -0.15 18.99 19.30
N ASP A 19 -1.41 19.21 19.65
CA ASP A 19 -2.17 20.40 19.23
C ASP A 19 -1.60 21.68 19.85
N ALA A 20 -1.30 21.64 21.16
CA ALA A 20 -0.69 22.77 21.86
C ALA A 20 0.73 23.04 21.35
N ALA A 21 1.51 21.96 21.12
CA ALA A 21 2.81 22.07 20.48
C ALA A 21 2.68 22.70 19.08
N LEU A 22 1.71 22.29 18.27
CA LEU A 22 1.54 22.77 16.90
C LEU A 22 1.34 24.29 16.83
N GLU A 23 0.53 24.85 17.72
CA GLU A 23 0.33 26.31 17.79
C GLU A 23 1.63 27.05 18.12
N ASN A 24 2.44 26.50 19.02
CA ASN A 24 3.77 27.04 19.30
C ASN A 24 4.72 26.88 18.10
N PHE A 25 4.73 25.73 17.43
CA PHE A 25 5.54 25.49 16.23
C PHE A 25 5.15 26.42 15.06
N LYS A 26 3.90 26.86 14.97
CA LYS A 26 3.40 27.85 13.99
C LYS A 26 4.02 29.22 14.18
N SER A 27 4.18 29.67 15.42
CA SER A 27 4.69 31.01 15.73
C SER A 27 6.21 31.15 15.59
N ILE A 28 6.96 30.04 15.63
CA ILE A 28 8.42 30.08 15.56
C ILE A 28 8.93 30.35 14.13
N PRO A 29 9.77 31.38 13.92
CA PRO A 29 10.46 31.62 12.66
C PRO A 29 11.36 30.44 12.26
N VAL A 30 11.48 30.16 10.96
CA VAL A 30 12.24 28.99 10.46
C VAL A 30 13.71 29.03 10.86
N ASN A 31 14.32 30.21 10.83
CA ASN A 31 15.72 30.47 11.20
C ASN A 31 16.00 30.31 12.71
N GLU A 32 14.96 30.27 13.54
CA GLU A 32 15.07 30.09 14.99
C GLU A 32 14.70 28.67 15.45
N MET A 33 14.27 27.80 14.52
CA MET A 33 13.81 26.46 14.84
C MET A 33 14.98 25.54 15.16
N ASP A 34 14.90 24.84 16.29
CA ASP A 34 15.85 23.78 16.65
C ASP A 34 15.56 22.52 15.82
N TYR A 35 16.56 22.08 15.06
CA TYR A 35 16.45 20.93 14.17
C TYR A 35 16.18 19.62 14.91
N SER A 36 16.79 19.42 16.08
CA SER A 36 16.63 18.20 16.88
C SER A 36 15.22 18.13 17.47
N LEU A 37 14.71 19.27 17.95
CA LEU A 37 13.34 19.39 18.42
C LEU A 37 12.34 19.13 17.28
N LEU A 38 12.58 19.69 16.10
CA LEU A 38 11.74 19.48 14.93
C LEU A 38 11.71 18.00 14.50
N LYS A 39 12.86 17.31 14.54
CA LYS A 39 12.94 15.86 14.31
C LYS A 39 12.16 15.06 15.32
N LEU A 40 12.33 15.36 16.62
CA LEU A 40 11.60 14.70 17.69
C LEU A 40 10.09 14.86 17.50
N TYR A 41 9.65 16.10 17.25
CA TYR A 41 8.24 16.41 17.07
C TYR A 41 7.65 15.70 15.85
N MET A 42 8.37 15.65 14.74
CA MET A 42 7.95 14.91 13.55
C MET A 42 7.83 13.41 13.81
N ASN A 43 8.84 12.81 14.44
CA ASN A 43 8.85 11.38 14.78
C ASN A 43 7.69 11.01 15.72
N ASN A 44 7.50 11.79 16.79
CA ASN A 44 6.40 11.55 17.73
C ASN A 44 5.04 11.80 17.07
N SER A 45 4.92 12.82 16.23
CA SER A 45 3.66 13.08 15.50
C SER A 45 3.30 11.91 14.59
N CYS A 46 4.28 11.32 13.90
CA CYS A 46 4.08 10.10 13.12
C CYS A 46 3.71 8.92 14.02
N GLN A 47 4.50 8.65 15.07
CA GLN A 47 4.25 7.53 15.99
C GLN A 47 2.84 7.55 16.59
N TRP A 48 2.31 8.74 16.90
CA TRP A 48 1.00 8.93 17.52
C TRP A 48 -0.11 9.30 16.52
N GLY A 49 0.19 9.32 15.22
CA GLY A 49 -0.80 9.60 14.18
C GLY A 49 -1.38 11.02 14.19
N HIS A 50 -0.64 12.01 14.71
CA HIS A 50 -1.10 13.41 14.71
C HIS A 50 -0.87 14.07 13.35
N PHE A 51 -1.79 13.81 12.42
CA PHE A 51 -1.67 14.25 11.03
C PHE A 51 -1.52 15.78 10.82
N PRO A 52 -2.23 16.67 11.56
CA PRO A 52 -2.06 18.10 11.40
C PRO A 52 -0.61 18.57 11.60
N SER A 53 0.10 17.97 12.58
CA SER A 53 1.52 18.27 12.82
C SER A 53 2.41 17.77 11.68
N ILE A 54 2.19 16.55 11.22
CA ILE A 54 2.90 15.94 10.08
C ILE A 54 2.76 16.81 8.83
N GLN A 55 1.53 17.20 8.50
CA GLN A 55 1.22 18.01 7.34
C GLN A 55 1.88 19.39 7.41
N TYR A 56 1.79 20.04 8.57
CA TYR A 56 2.42 21.33 8.81
C TYR A 56 3.95 21.27 8.64
N ILE A 57 4.60 20.27 9.27
CA ILE A 57 6.06 20.10 9.19
C ILE A 57 6.48 19.80 7.75
N TRP A 58 5.76 18.90 7.08
CA TRP A 58 6.01 18.54 5.69
C TRP A 58 6.01 19.76 4.77
N TYR A 59 4.96 20.59 4.81
CA TYR A 59 4.89 21.74 3.92
C TYR A 59 5.84 22.87 4.31
N LYS A 60 5.94 23.22 5.59
CA LYS A 60 6.79 24.34 6.04
C LYS A 60 8.27 23.98 5.98
N TYR A 61 8.70 22.89 6.62
CA TYR A 61 10.12 22.63 6.83
C TYR A 61 10.73 21.70 5.79
N VAL A 62 9.97 20.76 5.22
CA VAL A 62 10.50 19.82 4.23
C VAL A 62 10.40 20.39 2.81
N MET A 63 9.18 20.77 2.38
CA MET A 63 8.93 21.19 1.00
C MET A 63 9.38 22.63 0.72
N ARG A 64 8.94 23.60 1.55
CA ARG A 64 9.18 25.03 1.29
C ARG A 64 10.60 25.47 1.64
N ASN A 65 11.06 25.13 2.85
CA ASN A 65 12.35 25.62 3.35
C ASN A 65 13.49 24.59 3.23
N GLN A 66 13.18 23.31 2.97
CA GLN A 66 14.18 22.23 2.89
C GLN A 66 15.13 22.18 4.09
N ALA A 67 14.62 22.58 5.27
CA ALA A 67 15.36 22.65 6.52
C ALA A 67 15.39 21.31 7.26
N LEU A 68 14.54 20.35 6.86
CA LEU A 68 14.44 19.03 7.48
C LEU A 68 14.58 17.92 6.44
N LEU A 69 15.52 17.01 6.68
CA LEU A 69 15.65 15.76 5.94
C LEU A 69 14.90 14.64 6.70
N ILE A 70 14.03 13.94 5.99
CA ILE A 70 13.17 12.90 6.56
C ILE A 70 13.69 11.52 6.20
N GLU A 71 13.94 10.69 7.22
CA GLU A 71 14.45 9.33 7.02
C GLU A 71 13.46 8.45 6.24
N PRO A 72 13.94 7.50 5.42
CA PRO A 72 13.06 6.71 4.55
C PRO A 72 11.99 5.87 5.26
N SER A 73 12.27 5.36 6.46
CA SER A 73 11.27 4.65 7.28
C SER A 73 10.12 5.57 7.67
N LEU A 74 10.43 6.78 8.12
CA LEU A 74 9.43 7.79 8.48
C LEU A 74 8.60 8.23 7.26
N LEU A 75 9.20 8.28 6.07
CA LEU A 75 8.45 8.53 4.83
C LEU A 75 7.37 7.46 4.59
N CYS A 76 7.66 6.19 4.91
CA CYS A 76 6.67 5.11 4.80
C CYS A 76 5.52 5.30 5.79
N ASP A 77 5.84 5.63 7.04
CA ASP A 77 4.83 5.91 8.08
C ASP A 77 3.94 7.09 7.67
N MET A 78 4.54 8.19 7.21
CA MET A 78 3.82 9.35 6.70
C MET A 78 2.92 8.99 5.51
N ALA A 79 3.41 8.20 4.56
CA ALA A 79 2.63 7.82 3.38
C ALA A 79 1.42 6.97 3.76
N ASN A 80 1.58 6.03 4.69
CA ASN A 80 0.47 5.22 5.23
C ASN A 80 -0.56 6.10 5.97
N MET A 81 -0.13 7.07 6.78
CA MET A 81 -1.04 8.02 7.41
C MET A 81 -1.78 8.89 6.41
N CYS A 82 -1.12 9.31 5.32
CA CYS A 82 -1.80 10.05 4.25
C CYS A 82 -2.94 9.24 3.63
N VAL A 83 -2.75 7.93 3.44
CA VAL A 83 -3.82 7.03 2.97
C VAL A 83 -4.96 6.97 3.99
N ALA A 84 -4.67 6.85 5.28
CA ALA A 84 -5.67 6.85 6.33
C ALA A 84 -6.49 8.16 6.37
N GLU A 85 -5.81 9.30 6.25
CA GLU A 85 -6.37 10.66 6.35
C GLU A 85 -6.93 11.23 5.03
N ASN A 86 -7.11 10.38 4.01
CA ASN A 86 -7.68 10.74 2.69
C ASN A 86 -6.88 11.83 1.94
N GLN A 87 -5.57 11.87 2.13
CA GLN A 87 -4.71 12.86 1.49
C GLN A 87 -4.21 12.35 0.14
N SER A 88 -4.92 12.68 -0.92
CA SER A 88 -4.66 12.15 -2.28
C SER A 88 -3.31 12.56 -2.89
N PHE A 89 -2.81 13.76 -2.59
CA PHE A 89 -1.63 14.32 -3.25
C PHE A 89 -0.31 14.01 -2.53
N MET A 90 -0.35 13.88 -1.21
CA MET A 90 0.85 13.80 -0.37
C MET A 90 1.66 12.50 -0.56
N PRO A 91 1.07 11.31 -0.75
CA PRO A 91 1.82 10.08 -1.02
C PRO A 91 2.73 10.17 -2.26
N ASN A 92 2.24 10.78 -3.34
CA ASN A 92 3.07 10.99 -4.54
C ASN A 92 4.18 12.02 -4.28
N GLN A 93 3.93 13.07 -3.49
CA GLN A 93 4.97 14.02 -3.10
C GLN A 93 6.06 13.36 -2.25
N ILE A 94 5.67 12.52 -1.29
CA ILE A 94 6.57 11.75 -0.42
C ILE A 94 7.44 10.81 -1.27
N TYR A 95 6.85 10.09 -2.23
CA TYR A 95 7.60 9.22 -3.14
C TYR A 95 8.57 10.02 -4.03
N MET A 96 8.16 11.17 -4.58
CA MET A 96 9.06 12.03 -5.34
C MET A 96 10.21 12.58 -4.48
N TYR A 97 9.94 12.93 -3.22
CA TYR A 97 10.95 13.35 -2.26
C TYR A 97 11.96 12.22 -2.04
N TYR A 98 11.48 11.00 -1.76
CA TYR A 98 12.33 9.83 -1.62
C TYR A 98 13.25 9.65 -2.84
N LYS A 99 12.69 9.68 -4.05
CA LYS A 99 13.50 9.58 -5.28
C LYS A 99 14.52 10.70 -5.44
N LYS A 100 14.16 11.93 -5.06
CA LYS A 100 15.06 13.08 -5.19
C LYS A 100 16.28 12.96 -4.28
N TYR A 101 16.08 12.54 -3.03
CA TYR A 101 17.12 12.60 -1.99
C TYR A 101 17.81 11.26 -1.71
N TYR A 102 17.17 10.13 -2.02
CA TYR A 102 17.68 8.80 -1.65
C TYR A 102 17.98 7.89 -2.84
N TYR A 103 17.43 8.17 -4.04
CA TYR A 103 17.61 7.29 -5.21
C TYR A 103 18.75 7.73 -6.15
N LYS A 104 19.24 8.97 -6.04
CA LYS A 104 20.18 9.55 -7.03
C LYS A 104 21.65 9.19 -6.82
N ASP A 105 22.08 8.81 -5.63
CA ASP A 105 23.48 8.44 -5.39
C ASP A 105 23.66 6.93 -5.55
N GLN A 106 24.66 6.49 -6.31
CA GLN A 106 25.02 5.07 -6.45
C GLN A 106 25.36 4.37 -5.12
N LEU A 107 25.61 5.16 -4.06
CA LEU A 107 25.72 4.70 -2.67
C LEU A 107 24.39 4.20 -2.07
N SER A 108 23.24 4.50 -2.67
CA SER A 108 21.90 4.08 -2.21
C SER A 108 21.61 2.58 -2.37
N GLN A 109 22.40 1.87 -3.18
CA GLN A 109 22.37 0.40 -3.23
C GLN A 109 22.94 -0.25 -1.94
N SER A 110 23.54 0.53 -1.05
CA SER A 110 24.07 0.05 0.24
C SER A 110 23.08 0.09 1.41
N LEU A 111 21.89 0.69 1.24
CA LEU A 111 20.85 0.61 2.25
C LEU A 111 20.21 -0.78 2.20
N PRO A 112 20.25 -1.58 3.29
CA PRO A 112 19.79 -2.97 3.28
C PRO A 112 18.31 -3.18 2.87
N ASN A 113 17.50 -2.12 2.80
CA ASN A 113 16.05 -2.18 2.63
C ASN A 113 15.50 -1.23 1.56
N ASN A 114 16.33 -0.73 0.63
CA ASN A 114 15.89 0.28 -0.36
C ASN A 114 14.66 -0.20 -1.18
N SER A 115 14.66 -1.47 -1.59
CA SER A 115 13.54 -2.08 -2.32
C SER A 115 12.26 -2.18 -1.48
N GLN A 116 12.38 -2.40 -0.17
CA GLN A 116 11.22 -2.46 0.72
C GLN A 116 10.60 -1.07 0.93
N ILE A 117 11.43 -0.05 1.11
CA ILE A 117 10.96 1.34 1.23
C ILE A 117 10.24 1.75 -0.06
N GLU A 118 10.86 1.47 -1.21
CA GLU A 118 10.27 1.81 -2.51
C GLU A 118 8.92 1.11 -2.72
N TYR A 119 8.83 -0.17 -2.35
CA TYR A 119 7.58 -0.93 -2.34
C TYR A 119 6.51 -0.26 -1.46
N GLU A 120 6.84 0.07 -0.21
CA GLU A 120 5.90 0.67 0.74
C GLU A 120 5.38 2.04 0.28
N LEU A 121 6.26 2.88 -0.27
CA LEU A 121 5.89 4.20 -0.79
C LEU A 121 5.00 4.12 -2.03
N LEU A 122 5.32 3.22 -2.97
CA LEU A 122 4.50 3.01 -4.16
C LEU A 122 3.16 2.35 -3.82
N LYS A 123 3.13 1.41 -2.87
CA LYS A 123 1.91 0.84 -2.31
C LYS A 123 1.00 1.94 -1.77
N ALA A 124 1.51 2.82 -0.92
CA ALA A 124 0.73 3.94 -0.37
C ALA A 124 0.22 4.88 -1.46
N LYS A 125 1.00 5.11 -2.53
CA LYS A 125 0.56 5.89 -3.69
C LYS A 125 -0.62 5.22 -4.42
N VAL A 126 -0.55 3.92 -4.68
CA VAL A 126 -1.62 3.16 -5.34
C VAL A 126 -2.87 3.11 -4.48
N GLU A 127 -2.74 2.77 -3.19
CA GLU A 127 -3.86 2.68 -2.25
C GLU A 127 -4.54 4.03 -2.03
N SER A 128 -3.76 5.11 -1.94
CA SER A 128 -4.30 6.46 -1.87
C SER A 128 -5.10 6.81 -3.13
N PHE A 129 -4.64 6.41 -4.31
CA PHE A 129 -5.41 6.62 -5.54
C PHE A 129 -6.70 5.80 -5.55
N ALA A 130 -6.61 4.52 -5.16
CA ALA A 130 -7.78 3.64 -5.09
C ALA A 130 -8.88 4.17 -4.16
N LYS A 131 -8.48 4.78 -3.03
CA LYS A 131 -9.38 5.39 -2.04
C LYS A 131 -9.98 6.73 -2.47
N THR A 132 -9.17 7.61 -3.06
CA THR A 132 -9.55 9.02 -3.30
C THR A 132 -10.02 9.31 -4.72
N SER A 133 -9.87 8.37 -5.64
CA SER A 133 -10.48 8.44 -6.96
C SER A 133 -11.99 8.71 -6.83
N LYS A 134 -12.52 9.65 -7.63
CA LYS A 134 -13.91 10.11 -7.55
C LYS A 134 -14.89 8.97 -7.90
N VAL A 135 -16.15 9.14 -7.49
CA VAL A 135 -17.29 8.38 -8.03
C VAL A 135 -17.23 8.48 -9.56
N GLY A 136 -16.92 7.37 -10.24
CA GLY A 136 -16.78 7.30 -11.69
C GLY A 136 -15.42 6.82 -12.22
N THR A 137 -14.35 6.79 -11.40
CA THR A 137 -13.11 6.12 -11.81
C THR A 137 -13.29 4.61 -11.76
N LEU A 138 -13.13 3.96 -12.91
CA LEU A 138 -13.34 2.52 -13.05
C LEU A 138 -12.20 1.73 -12.41
N PHE A 139 -12.50 0.50 -11.99
CA PHE A 139 -11.48 -0.40 -11.45
C PHE A 139 -10.33 -0.62 -12.46
N GLN A 140 -10.63 -0.73 -13.75
CA GLN A 140 -9.62 -0.89 -14.80
C GLN A 140 -8.56 0.22 -14.78
N GLU A 141 -8.96 1.47 -14.49
CA GLU A 141 -8.03 2.61 -14.42
C GLU A 141 -7.14 2.53 -13.19
N LYS A 142 -7.70 2.09 -12.06
CA LYS A 142 -6.95 1.85 -10.81
C LYS A 142 -5.96 0.70 -10.97
N TRP A 143 -6.40 -0.38 -11.64
CA TRP A 143 -5.57 -1.54 -11.96
C TRP A 143 -4.43 -1.17 -12.92
N TYR A 144 -4.71 -0.36 -13.94
CA TYR A 144 -3.68 0.16 -14.84
C TYR A 144 -2.64 0.98 -14.10
N LEU A 145 -3.04 1.83 -13.14
CA LEU A 145 -2.10 2.55 -12.29
C LEU A 145 -1.24 1.59 -11.45
N PHE A 146 -1.85 0.57 -10.84
CA PHE A 146 -1.10 -0.48 -10.13
C PHE A 146 -0.04 -1.12 -11.04
N VAL A 147 -0.42 -1.56 -12.24
CA VAL A 147 0.52 -2.20 -13.17
C VAL A 147 1.62 -1.23 -13.61
N LYS A 148 1.30 0.04 -13.84
CA LYS A 148 2.28 1.05 -14.22
C LYS A 148 3.28 1.37 -13.10
N GLU A 149 2.80 1.52 -11.86
CA GLU A 149 3.59 2.02 -10.74
C GLU A 149 4.25 0.92 -9.92
N MET A 150 3.66 -0.27 -9.86
CA MET A 150 4.18 -1.42 -9.10
C MET A 150 4.82 -2.44 -10.04
N ASP A 151 4.04 -3.08 -10.91
CA ASP A 151 4.49 -4.19 -11.75
C ASP A 151 5.63 -3.77 -12.70
N ASN A 152 5.43 -2.70 -13.46
CA ASN A 152 6.36 -2.25 -14.48
C ASN A 152 7.62 -1.58 -13.93
N TYR A 153 7.58 -1.15 -12.67
CA TYR A 153 8.63 -0.34 -12.06
C TYR A 153 9.49 -1.14 -11.08
N LEU A 154 8.87 -2.03 -10.29
CA LEU A 154 9.59 -2.87 -9.34
C LEU A 154 10.23 -4.08 -10.03
N SER A 155 11.12 -4.77 -9.31
CA SER A 155 11.69 -6.02 -9.80
C SER A 155 10.58 -7.05 -10.11
N PRO A 156 10.65 -7.77 -11.25
CA PRO A 156 9.71 -8.83 -11.59
C PRO A 156 9.62 -9.98 -10.57
N GLN A 157 10.58 -10.06 -9.64
CA GLN A 157 10.63 -11.06 -8.57
C GLN A 157 9.84 -10.66 -7.32
N VAL A 158 9.38 -9.40 -7.22
CA VAL A 158 8.56 -8.95 -6.09
C VAL A 158 7.26 -9.75 -6.04
N ILE A 159 6.92 -10.26 -4.87
CA ILE A 159 5.66 -10.98 -4.64
C ILE A 159 4.64 -10.00 -4.08
N PHE A 160 3.59 -9.71 -4.84
CA PHE A 160 2.49 -8.89 -4.37
C PHE A 160 1.48 -9.70 -3.55
N LYS A 161 1.13 -9.23 -2.35
CA LYS A 161 0.13 -9.88 -1.50
C LYS A 161 -1.14 -9.05 -1.44
N VAL A 162 -2.29 -9.72 -1.47
CA VAL A 162 -3.60 -9.05 -1.48
C VAL A 162 -3.84 -8.18 -0.24
N ARG A 163 -3.29 -8.58 0.91
CA ARG A 163 -3.37 -7.83 2.18
C ARG A 163 -2.71 -6.45 2.13
N ASP A 164 -1.80 -6.24 1.18
CA ASP A 164 -1.08 -4.98 1.01
C ASP A 164 -1.93 -3.96 0.22
N PHE A 165 -3.04 -4.41 -0.40
CA PHE A 165 -3.89 -3.58 -1.26
C PHE A 165 -5.39 -3.64 -0.91
N PRO A 166 -5.79 -3.38 0.35
CA PRO A 166 -7.19 -3.48 0.77
C PRO A 166 -8.13 -2.54 0.01
N LEU A 167 -7.73 -1.29 -0.25
CA LEU A 167 -8.57 -0.28 -0.90
C LEU A 167 -8.70 -0.55 -2.40
N LEU A 168 -7.63 -0.99 -3.05
CA LEU A 168 -7.70 -1.47 -4.44
C LEU A 168 -8.59 -2.71 -4.53
N THR A 169 -8.49 -3.66 -3.59
CA THR A 169 -9.35 -4.85 -3.54
C THR A 169 -10.82 -4.48 -3.37
N GLU A 170 -11.13 -3.54 -2.47
CA GLU A 170 -12.50 -3.04 -2.27
C GLU A 170 -13.06 -2.40 -3.53
N SER A 171 -12.24 -1.65 -4.28
CA SER A 171 -12.67 -0.98 -5.50
C SER A 171 -13.05 -1.90 -6.65
N LEU A 172 -12.77 -3.21 -6.55
CA LEU A 172 -13.19 -4.21 -7.53
C LEU A 172 -14.70 -4.46 -7.49
N ARG A 173 -15.39 -4.07 -6.42
CA ARG A 173 -16.81 -4.34 -6.17
C ARG A 173 -17.77 -3.95 -7.30
N ASP A 174 -17.43 -2.90 -8.06
CA ASP A 174 -18.27 -2.38 -9.15
C ASP A 174 -17.92 -2.99 -10.51
N LEU A 175 -16.92 -3.87 -10.58
CA LEU A 175 -16.48 -4.52 -11.81
C LEU A 175 -17.39 -5.71 -12.15
N ASN A 176 -17.92 -5.73 -13.38
CA ASN A 176 -18.68 -6.88 -13.83
C ASN A 176 -17.77 -8.09 -14.15
N ILE A 177 -18.36 -9.28 -14.14
CA ILE A 177 -17.62 -10.53 -14.33
C ILE A 177 -16.99 -10.67 -15.73
N ALA A 178 -17.57 -10.05 -16.76
CA ALA A 178 -17.05 -10.14 -18.13
C ALA A 178 -15.73 -9.35 -18.24
N ASP A 179 -15.72 -8.13 -17.71
CA ASP A 179 -14.53 -7.28 -17.64
C ASP A 179 -13.46 -7.90 -16.76
N LEU A 180 -13.84 -8.51 -15.63
CA LEU A 180 -12.90 -9.22 -14.77
C LEU A 180 -12.21 -10.38 -15.53
N LYS A 181 -12.97 -11.19 -16.26
CA LYS A 181 -12.42 -12.27 -17.09
C LYS A 181 -11.48 -11.72 -18.17
N GLN A 182 -11.81 -10.57 -18.75
CA GLN A 182 -10.93 -9.91 -19.72
C GLN A 182 -9.60 -9.52 -19.07
N LEU A 183 -9.63 -8.89 -17.88
CA LEU A 183 -8.41 -8.51 -17.17
C LEU A 183 -7.56 -9.73 -16.76
N LEU A 184 -8.18 -10.80 -16.26
CA LEU A 184 -7.49 -11.99 -15.78
C LEU A 184 -6.85 -12.84 -16.88
N PHE A 185 -7.54 -13.00 -18.03
CA PHE A 185 -7.19 -14.02 -19.03
C PHE A 185 -6.74 -13.45 -20.38
N THR A 186 -7.00 -12.17 -20.62
CA THR A 186 -6.57 -11.50 -21.87
C THR A 186 -5.68 -10.29 -21.58
N ASN A 187 -5.28 -10.11 -20.32
CA ASN A 187 -4.49 -9.00 -19.78
C ASN A 187 -5.06 -7.60 -20.09
N GLY A 188 -6.27 -7.49 -20.65
CA GLY A 188 -6.90 -6.21 -20.98
C GLY A 188 -6.05 -5.27 -21.86
N ASN A 189 -5.16 -5.82 -22.71
CA ASN A 189 -4.13 -5.07 -23.47
C ASN A 189 -3.08 -4.35 -22.60
N ILE A 190 -2.88 -4.78 -21.36
CA ILE A 190 -1.86 -4.24 -20.45
C ILE A 190 -0.65 -5.17 -20.45
N ASP A 191 0.55 -4.60 -20.57
CA ASP A 191 1.82 -5.34 -20.46
C ASP A 191 2.09 -5.66 -18.98
N ILE A 192 2.05 -6.94 -18.63
CA ILE A 192 2.31 -7.47 -17.29
C ILE A 192 3.72 -8.08 -17.30
N LYS A 193 4.60 -7.57 -16.44
CA LYS A 193 6.00 -8.01 -16.35
C LYS A 193 6.27 -8.84 -15.10
N ASN A 194 5.47 -8.66 -14.04
CA ASN A 194 5.64 -9.39 -12.79
C ASN A 194 4.71 -10.62 -12.73
N ASN A 195 5.30 -11.78 -12.46
CA ASN A 195 4.58 -13.06 -12.44
C ASN A 195 3.53 -13.16 -11.32
N SER A 196 3.63 -12.36 -10.26
CA SER A 196 2.66 -12.36 -9.15
C SER A 196 1.45 -11.46 -9.40
N THR A 197 1.50 -10.56 -10.39
CA THR A 197 0.41 -9.62 -10.69
C THR A 197 -0.90 -10.31 -11.09
N PRO A 198 -0.91 -11.32 -11.98
CA PRO A 198 -2.15 -12.04 -12.30
C PRO A 198 -2.74 -12.76 -11.08
N ALA A 199 -1.89 -13.38 -10.25
CA ALA A 199 -2.32 -14.07 -9.04
C ALA A 199 -2.90 -13.10 -7.99
N LEU A 200 -2.35 -11.88 -7.90
CA LEU A 200 -2.92 -10.82 -7.07
C LEU A 200 -4.36 -10.49 -7.50
N LEU A 201 -4.60 -10.27 -8.79
CA LEU A 201 -5.94 -9.95 -9.30
C LEU A 201 -6.93 -11.09 -9.04
N LEU A 202 -6.48 -12.34 -9.21
CA LEU A 202 -7.28 -13.51 -8.84
C LEU A 202 -7.65 -13.45 -7.36
N ASN A 203 -6.68 -13.27 -6.47
CA ASN A 203 -6.91 -13.22 -5.02
C ASN A 203 -7.88 -12.10 -4.62
N MET A 204 -7.75 -10.90 -5.21
CA MET A 204 -8.68 -9.79 -5.01
C MET A 204 -10.11 -10.18 -5.41
N SER A 205 -10.27 -10.92 -6.50
CA SER A 205 -11.55 -11.39 -7.00
C SER A 205 -12.18 -12.45 -6.10
N LEU A 206 -11.37 -13.40 -5.61
CA LEU A 206 -11.83 -14.47 -4.72
C LEU A 206 -12.27 -13.94 -3.34
N LEU A 207 -11.70 -12.81 -2.90
CA LEU A 207 -12.06 -12.17 -1.63
C LEU A 207 -13.40 -11.43 -1.66
N GLN A 208 -13.92 -11.07 -2.84
CA GLN A 208 -15.16 -10.30 -2.95
C GLN A 208 -16.33 -10.97 -2.21
N PRO A 209 -17.30 -10.19 -1.69
CA PRO A 209 -18.55 -10.72 -1.16
C PRO A 209 -19.32 -11.62 -2.14
N ASN A 210 -20.14 -12.53 -1.61
CA ASN A 210 -20.88 -13.50 -2.44
C ASN A 210 -22.01 -12.85 -3.24
N GLU A 211 -22.47 -11.68 -2.82
CA GLU A 211 -23.43 -10.83 -3.54
C GLU A 211 -22.84 -10.27 -4.85
N ILE A 212 -21.51 -10.21 -4.95
CA ILE A 212 -20.79 -9.73 -6.14
C ILE A 212 -20.39 -10.92 -6.99
N PHE A 213 -19.62 -11.85 -6.40
CA PHE A 213 -19.21 -13.09 -7.05
C PHE A 213 -19.55 -14.27 -6.16
N ASP A 214 -20.50 -15.09 -6.61
CA ASP A 214 -20.87 -16.30 -5.89
C ASP A 214 -19.73 -17.34 -5.88
N ASP A 215 -19.89 -18.35 -5.03
CA ASP A 215 -18.88 -19.39 -4.83
C ASP A 215 -18.60 -20.21 -6.10
N GLN A 216 -19.60 -20.40 -6.97
CA GLN A 216 -19.42 -21.15 -8.22
C GLN A 216 -18.59 -20.35 -9.21
N ILE A 217 -18.86 -19.04 -9.35
CA ILE A 217 -18.08 -18.12 -10.18
C ILE A 217 -16.64 -18.08 -9.69
N LYS A 218 -16.42 -17.93 -8.38
CA LYS A 218 -15.08 -17.93 -7.79
C LYS A 218 -14.32 -19.22 -8.09
N PHE A 219 -14.98 -20.38 -7.93
CA PHE A 219 -14.36 -21.66 -8.25
C PHE A 219 -14.03 -21.79 -9.76
N GLN A 220 -14.94 -21.36 -10.64
CA GLN A 220 -14.70 -21.36 -12.09
C GLN A 220 -13.53 -20.46 -12.49
N LEU A 221 -13.43 -19.26 -11.88
CA LEU A 221 -12.30 -18.35 -12.10
C LEU A 221 -10.98 -19.02 -11.69
N PHE A 222 -10.93 -19.60 -10.49
CA PHE A 222 -9.75 -20.32 -10.00
C PHE A 222 -9.35 -21.48 -10.92
N LYS A 223 -10.32 -22.32 -11.31
CA LYS A 223 -10.07 -23.47 -12.16
C LYS A 223 -9.47 -23.05 -13.50
N ARG A 224 -10.11 -22.09 -14.18
CA ARG A 224 -9.62 -21.56 -15.45
C ARG A 224 -8.24 -20.91 -15.31
N PHE A 225 -8.02 -20.16 -14.24
CA PHE A 225 -6.74 -19.53 -13.97
C PHE A 225 -5.61 -20.54 -13.80
N LYS A 226 -5.85 -21.65 -13.10
CA LYS A 226 -4.87 -22.72 -12.99
C LYS A 226 -4.53 -23.35 -14.35
N GLU A 227 -5.53 -23.53 -15.21
CA GLU A 227 -5.35 -24.09 -16.55
C GLU A 227 -4.49 -23.17 -17.44
N GLU A 228 -4.71 -21.85 -17.37
CA GLU A 228 -3.97 -20.86 -18.16
C GLU A 228 -2.57 -20.54 -17.58
N PHE A 229 -2.40 -20.60 -16.26
CA PHE A 229 -1.15 -20.25 -15.56
C PHE A 229 -0.62 -21.39 -14.67
N PRO A 230 -0.27 -22.56 -15.23
CA PRO A 230 0.05 -23.76 -14.46
C PRO A 230 1.33 -23.66 -13.61
N ALA A 231 2.23 -22.73 -13.94
CA ALA A 231 3.51 -22.53 -13.25
C ALA A 231 3.42 -21.56 -12.06
N LEU A 232 2.31 -20.84 -11.88
CA LEU A 232 2.15 -19.89 -10.78
C LEU A 232 1.75 -20.61 -9.49
N SER A 233 2.34 -20.21 -8.36
CA SER A 233 1.89 -20.69 -7.05
C SER A 233 0.53 -20.08 -6.71
N LEU A 234 -0.43 -20.93 -6.34
CA LEU A 234 -1.79 -20.53 -6.01
C LEU A 234 -2.11 -20.73 -4.53
N THR A 235 -1.09 -20.88 -3.67
CA THR A 235 -1.26 -21.16 -2.23
C THR A 235 -2.27 -20.22 -1.57
N ASP A 236 -2.16 -18.90 -1.81
CA ASP A 236 -3.08 -17.90 -1.24
C ASP A 236 -4.50 -18.05 -1.79
N SER A 237 -4.65 -18.33 -3.09
CA SER A 237 -5.96 -18.55 -3.72
C SER A 237 -6.66 -19.76 -3.12
N VAL A 238 -5.92 -20.85 -2.89
CA VAL A 238 -6.47 -22.07 -2.28
C VAL A 238 -6.82 -21.82 -0.81
N LYS A 239 -6.01 -21.08 -0.04
CA LYS A 239 -6.33 -20.66 1.33
C LYS A 239 -7.63 -19.84 1.39
N ILE A 240 -7.78 -18.85 0.49
CA ILE A 240 -8.98 -18.03 0.38
C ILE A 240 -10.21 -18.91 0.10
N LEU A 241 -10.14 -19.78 -0.91
CA LEU A 241 -11.27 -20.63 -1.29
C LEU A 241 -11.61 -21.67 -0.23
N HIS A 242 -10.61 -22.29 0.40
CA HIS A 242 -10.83 -23.23 1.49
C HIS A 242 -11.58 -22.57 2.66
N HIS A 243 -11.20 -21.34 3.02
CA HIS A 243 -11.90 -20.59 4.05
C HIS A 243 -13.32 -20.20 3.63
N LYS A 244 -13.50 -19.71 2.39
CA LYS A 244 -14.81 -19.30 1.85
C LYS A 244 -15.78 -20.48 1.72
N PHE A 245 -15.31 -21.64 1.30
CA PHE A 245 -16.13 -22.83 1.04
C PHE A 245 -16.28 -23.75 2.25
N LYS A 246 -15.86 -23.33 3.46
CA LYS A 246 -15.85 -24.18 4.67
C LYS A 246 -17.18 -24.91 4.94
N ASP A 247 -18.31 -24.28 4.57
CA ASP A 247 -19.67 -24.81 4.77
C ASP A 247 -20.23 -25.54 3.52
N ASN A 248 -19.48 -25.56 2.40
CA ASN A 248 -19.85 -26.17 1.13
C ASN A 248 -18.91 -27.34 0.78
N MET A 249 -19.24 -28.52 1.33
CA MET A 249 -18.43 -29.75 1.18
C MET A 249 -18.20 -30.16 -0.28
N TYR A 250 -19.17 -29.90 -1.17
CA TYR A 250 -19.03 -30.18 -2.59
C TYR A 250 -17.89 -29.35 -3.21
N LEU A 251 -17.90 -28.03 -2.99
CA LEU A 251 -16.85 -27.15 -3.51
C LEU A 251 -15.49 -27.40 -2.86
N ILE A 252 -15.44 -27.80 -1.59
CA ILE A 252 -14.19 -28.24 -0.94
C ILE A 252 -13.61 -29.49 -1.63
N GLN A 253 -14.44 -30.49 -1.94
CA GLN A 253 -14.00 -31.67 -2.67
C GLN A 253 -13.52 -31.30 -4.08
N GLN A 254 -14.22 -30.40 -4.76
CA GLN A 254 -13.79 -29.92 -6.07
C GLN A 254 -12.46 -29.16 -6.01
N LEU A 255 -12.29 -28.28 -5.02
CA LEU A 255 -11.02 -27.60 -4.78
C LEU A 255 -9.91 -28.61 -4.52
N LYS A 256 -10.18 -29.69 -3.75
CA LYS A 256 -9.19 -30.75 -3.46
C LYS A 256 -8.71 -31.46 -4.73
N MET A 257 -9.61 -31.75 -5.65
CA MET A 257 -9.28 -32.34 -6.94
C MET A 257 -8.50 -31.40 -7.86
N HIS A 258 -8.70 -30.08 -7.73
CA HIS A 258 -8.15 -29.10 -8.66
C HIS A 258 -6.98 -28.29 -8.12
N ALA A 259 -6.67 -28.26 -6.82
CA ALA A 259 -5.50 -27.55 -6.32
C ALA A 259 -4.23 -28.42 -6.37
N PRO A 260 -3.03 -27.84 -6.58
CA PRO A 260 -1.77 -28.59 -6.54
C PRO A 260 -1.59 -29.32 -5.20
N SER A 261 -1.00 -30.51 -5.23
CA SER A 261 -0.72 -31.32 -4.02
C SER A 261 0.04 -30.52 -2.97
N ASP A 262 1.02 -29.74 -3.41
CA ASP A 262 1.94 -29.00 -2.54
C ASP A 262 1.26 -27.80 -1.86
N ASP A 263 0.26 -27.20 -2.51
CA ASP A 263 -0.54 -26.11 -1.95
C ASP A 263 -1.49 -26.64 -0.86
N TRP A 264 -2.08 -27.82 -1.08
CA TRP A 264 -2.93 -28.48 -0.10
C TRP A 264 -2.19 -28.92 1.16
N VAL A 265 -0.99 -29.48 1.00
CA VAL A 265 -0.15 -29.90 2.12
C VAL A 265 0.22 -28.71 3.01
N LYS A 266 0.48 -27.54 2.43
CA LYS A 266 0.75 -26.31 3.19
C LYS A 266 -0.46 -25.84 4.00
N ILE A 267 -1.68 -26.01 3.48
CA ILE A 267 -2.91 -25.58 4.15
C ILE A 267 -3.27 -26.47 5.33
N ILE A 268 -2.96 -27.77 5.26
CA ILE A 268 -3.27 -28.72 6.34
C ILE A 268 -2.29 -28.58 7.52
N ASN A 269 -1.09 -28.05 7.27
CA ASN A 269 -0.02 -27.95 8.25
C ASN A 269 0.12 -26.55 8.91
N GLU A 270 -0.73 -25.59 8.56
CA GLU A 270 -0.83 -24.25 9.16
C GLU A 270 -2.15 -24.09 9.93
#